data_AF-A0A844FND6-F1
#
_entry.id   AF-A0A844FND6-F1
#
_cell.length_a   1.000
_cell.length_b   1.000
_cell.length_c   1.000
_cell.angle_alpha   90.00
_cell.angle_beta   90.00
_cell.angle_gamma   90.00
#
_symmetry.space_group_name_H-M   'P 1'
#
loop_
_entity.id
_entity.type
_entity.pdbx_description
1 polymer ?
#
loop_
_entity_poly.entity_id
_entity_poly.type
_entity_poly.pdbx_seq_one_letter_code
_entity_poly.pdbx_strand_id
1 'polypeptide(L)' 'MLLEYYWQFYYIATAQFPNKLELVTRGTRAEFVGNLTQVLEKTDFLVQVSQSLLVNPKNITSSCFS' A
#
# COMPACT_ATOMS: atom_id res chain seq x y z
N MET A 1 -1.86 1.49 -19.98
CA MET A 1 -0.52 1.12 -19.50
C MET A 1 -0.39 1.20 -17.98
N LEU A 2 -0.70 2.32 -17.30
CA LEU A 2 -0.72 2.38 -15.82
C LEU A 2 -1.78 1.48 -15.18
N LEU A 3 -2.95 1.35 -15.83
CA LEU A 3 -4.06 0.53 -15.35
C LEU A 3 -3.74 -0.95 -15.13
N GLU A 4 -2.80 -1.52 -15.91
CA GLU A 4 -2.41 -2.92 -15.79
C GLU A 4 -1.49 -3.19 -14.60
N TYR A 5 -0.76 -2.17 -14.14
CA TYR A 5 0.13 -2.30 -12.99
C TYR A 5 -0.62 -2.28 -11.66
N TYR A 6 -1.74 -1.54 -11.54
CA TYR A 6 -2.48 -1.41 -10.27
C TYR A 6 -2.94 -2.74 -9.66
N TRP A 7 -3.22 -3.74 -10.51
CA TRP A 7 -3.62 -5.08 -10.06
C TRP A 7 -2.52 -5.78 -9.27
N GLN A 8 -1.26 -5.41 -9.50
CA GLN A 8 -0.12 -6.01 -8.81
C GLN A 8 0.16 -5.36 -7.45
N PHE A 9 -0.47 -4.23 -7.11
CA PHE A 9 -0.26 -3.53 -5.84
C PHE A 9 -1.11 -4.14 -4.72
N TYR A 10 -0.49 -4.56 -3.63
CA TYR A 10 -1.20 -5.12 -2.48
C TYR A 10 -1.37 -4.10 -1.37
N TYR A 11 -0.29 -3.55 -0.85
CA TYR A 11 -0.34 -2.59 0.24
C TYR A 11 0.91 -1.72 0.31
N ILE A 12 0.79 -0.61 1.03
CA ILE A 12 1.91 0.23 1.46
C ILE A 12 1.87 0.33 2.98
N ALA A 13 2.99 0.06 3.63
CA ALA A 13 3.13 0.13 5.08
C ALA A 13 4.28 1.05 5.49
N THR A 14 4.28 1.52 6.74
CA THR A 14 5.47 2.16 7.32
C THR A 14 6.60 1.14 7.44
N ALA A 15 7.81 1.48 7.00
CA ALA A 15 8.99 0.63 7.16
C ALA A 15 9.58 0.75 8.57
N GLN A 16 10.57 -0.09 8.90
CA GLN A 16 11.31 0.01 10.17
C GLN A 16 12.09 1.33 10.30
N PHE A 17 12.54 1.90 9.19
CA PHE A 17 13.33 3.13 9.18
C PHE A 17 12.43 4.37 9.14
N PRO A 18 12.78 5.44 9.87
CA PRO A 18 12.03 6.68 9.86
C PRO A 18 11.86 7.25 8.44
N ASN A 19 10.69 7.82 8.17
CA ASN A 19 10.34 8.43 6.89
C ASN A 19 10.43 7.50 5.67
N LYS A 20 10.48 6.18 5.90
CA LYS A 20 10.41 5.18 4.82
C LYS A 20 9.10 4.42 4.86
N LEU A 21 8.65 4.07 3.67
CA LEU A 21 7.52 3.20 3.43
C LEU A 21 7.97 1.96 2.67
N GLU A 22 7.31 0.84 2.92
CA GLU A 22 7.42 -0.39 2.16
C GLU A 22 6.23 -0.50 1.21
N LEU A 23 6.51 -0.63 -0.09
CA LEU A 23 5.53 -1.00 -1.11
C LEU A 23 5.63 -2.50 -1.36
N VAL A 24 4.49 -3.19 -1.23
CA VAL A 24 4.38 -4.62 -1.51
C VAL A 24 3.48 -4.88 -2.71
N THR A 25 4.02 -5.63 -3.66
CA THR A 25 3.36 -6.06 -4.89
C THR A 25 3.38 -7.58 -5.02
N ARG A 26 2.75 -8.11 -6.08
CA ARG A 26 2.66 -9.57 -6.37
C ARG A 26 3.99 -10.31 -6.42
N GLY A 27 5.10 -9.64 -6.69
CA GLY A 27 6.42 -10.30 -6.78
C GLY A 27 7.58 -9.49 -6.23
N THR A 28 7.32 -8.30 -5.68
CA THR A 28 8.40 -7.39 -5.29
C THR A 28 8.02 -6.61 -4.05
N ARG A 29 9.03 -6.35 -3.21
CA ARG A 29 9.00 -5.40 -2.13
C ARG A 29 10.01 -4.30 -2.43
N ALA A 30 9.61 -3.06 -2.26
CA ALA A 30 10.46 -1.90 -2.48
C ALA A 30 10.30 -0.91 -1.32
N GLU A 31 11.40 -0.28 -0.92
CA GLU A 31 11.37 0.81 0.05
C GLU A 31 11.51 2.16 -0.67
N PHE A 32 10.81 3.17 -0.16
CA PHE A 32 10.94 4.55 -0.63
C PHE A 32 10.74 5.54 0.50
N VAL A 33 11.26 6.76 0.33
CA VAL A 33 11.10 7.84 1.31
C VAL A 33 9.74 8.50 1.12
N GLY A 34 8.97 8.67 2.19
CA GLY A 34 7.65 9.29 2.17
C GLY A 34 6.84 9.05 3.43
N ASN A 35 5.56 9.45 3.39
CA ASN A 35 4.58 9.18 4.43
C ASN A 35 3.22 8.76 3.81
N LEU A 36 2.40 8.06 4.59
CA LEU A 36 1.15 7.48 4.09
C LEU A 36 0.13 8.54 3.68
N THR A 37 0.08 9.69 4.36
CA THR A 37 -0.84 10.79 4.02
C THR A 37 -0.61 11.28 2.59
N GLN A 38 0.65 11.55 2.22
CA GLN A 38 1.00 11.97 0.87
C GLN A 38 0.69 10.92 -0.20
N VAL A 39 0.80 9.63 0.15
CA VAL A 39 0.43 8.54 -0.74
C VAL A 39 -1.09 8.52 -0.94
N LEU A 40 -1.86 8.64 0.12
CA LEU A 40 -3.32 8.63 0.08
C LEU A 40 -3.87 9.81 -0.74
N GLU A 41 -3.30 11.00 -0.60
CA GLU A 41 -3.68 12.18 -1.41
C GLU A 41 -3.45 11.99 -2.92
N LYS A 42 -2.51 11.12 -3.29
CA LYS A 42 -2.12 10.85 -4.69
C LYS A 42 -2.71 9.57 -5.27
N THR A 43 -3.42 8.79 -4.46
CA THR A 43 -3.94 7.48 -4.87
C THR A 43 -5.43 7.37 -4.52
N ASP A 44 -6.24 7.13 -5.54
CA ASP A 44 -7.70 6.99 -5.43
C ASP A 44 -8.13 5.54 -5.15
N PHE A 45 -7.25 4.56 -5.38
CA PHE A 45 -7.54 3.14 -5.25
C PHE A 45 -7.05 2.51 -3.94
N LEU A 46 -6.27 3.23 -3.12
CA LEU A 46 -5.80 2.74 -1.83
C LEU A 46 -6.73 3.21 -0.71
N VAL A 47 -6.95 2.33 0.26
CA VAL A 47 -7.77 2.62 1.45
C VAL A 47 -6.89 2.53 2.68
N GLN A 48 -6.99 3.53 3.56
CA GLN A 48 -6.33 3.48 4.85
C GLN A 48 -7.11 2.61 5.83
N VAL A 49 -6.48 1.54 6.31
CA VAL A 49 -7.08 0.60 7.28
C VAL A 49 -6.44 0.69 8.67
N SER A 50 -5.28 1.33 8.79
CA SER A 50 -4.66 1.70 10.07
C SER A 50 -3.75 2.92 9.90
N GLN A 51 -3.17 3.42 11.00
CA GLN A 51 -2.20 4.52 10.95
C GLN A 51 -0.90 4.16 10.20
N SER A 52 -0.63 2.87 10.02
CA SER A 52 0.61 2.37 9.42
C SER A 52 0.38 1.55 8.14
N LEU A 53 -0.84 1.50 7.61
CA LEU A 53 -1.20 0.62 6.49
C LEU A 53 -2.25 1.22 5.54
N LEU A 54 -1.88 1.26 4.27
CA LEU A 54 -2.78 1.48 3.13
C LEU A 54 -2.89 0.18 2.33
N VAL A 55 -4.10 -0.23 1.95
CA VAL A 55 -4.35 -1.46 1.19
C VAL A 55 -5.04 -1.17 -0.13
N ASN A 56 -4.77 -1.99 -1.13
CA ASN A 56 -5.60 -2.05 -2.33
C ASN A 56 -6.74 -3.06 -2.06
N PRO A 57 -7.99 -2.60 -1.85
CA PRO A 57 -9.10 -3.48 -1.51
C PRO A 57 -9.44 -4.48 -2.63
N LYS A 58 -9.07 -4.18 -3.89
CA LYS A 58 -9.30 -5.09 -5.02
C LYS A 58 -8.50 -6.40 -4.91
N ASN A 59 -7.48 -6.43 -4.07
CA ASN A 59 -6.60 -7.59 -3.87
C ASN A 59 -6.84 -8.32 -2.53
N ILE A 60 -7.90 -7.99 -1.80
CA ILE A 60 -8.25 -8.66 -0.54
C ILE A 60 -9.12 -9.88 -0.85
N THR A 61 -8.62 -11.08 -0.53
CA THR A 61 -9.37 -12.34 -0.71
C THR A 61 -10.24 -12.68 0.49
N SER A 62 -9.81 -12.32 1.69
CA SER A 62 -10.54 -12.61 2.94
C SER A 62 -10.11 -11.63 4.03
N SER A 63 -11.07 -11.15 4.82
CA SER A 63 -10.83 -10.44 6.08
C SER A 63 -11.29 -11.32 7.23
N CYS A 64 -10.44 -11.49 8.25
CA CYS A 64 -10.82 -12.16 9.49
C CYS A 64 -11.04 -11.09 10.57
N PHE A 65 -12.18 -11.13 11.26
CA PHE A 65 -12.43 -10.32 12.45
C PHE A 65 -12.39 -11.27 13.64
N SER A 66 -11.31 -11.18 14.43
CA SER A 66 -11.16 -11.89 15.71
C SER A 66 -11.65 -11.04 16.86
#